data_AF-A0A1Y4EV40-F1
#
_entry.id   AF-A0A1Y4EV40-F1
#
_cell.length_a   1.000
_cell.length_b   1.000
_cell.length_c   1.000
_cell.angle_alpha   90.00
_cell.angle_beta   90.00
_cell.angle_gamma   90.00
#
_symmetry.space_group_name_H-M   'P 1'
#
loop_
_entity.id
_entity.type
_entity.pdbx_description
1 polymer ?
#
loop_
_entity_poly.entity_id
_entity_poly.type
_entity_poly.pdbx_seq_one_letter_code
_entity_poly.pdbx_strand_id
1 'polypeptide(L)' 'MSKERSLSQRDLATLLQLAGYNLDNNVITRIETYQRYVSDLELKGLCEVLNISAYSCAGGSSAIIRF' A
#
# COMPACT_ATOMS: atom_id res chain seq x y z
N MET A 1 24.80 7.95 2.05
CA MET A 1 23.96 7.19 3.00
C MET A 1 22.66 6.85 2.29
N SER A 2 22.42 5.57 2.04
CA SER A 2 21.27 5.09 1.27
C SER A 2 19.98 5.51 1.97
N LYS A 3 19.29 6.49 1.39
CA LYS A 3 18.11 7.14 1.96
C LYS A 3 16.91 6.25 1.66
N GLU A 4 16.71 5.21 2.47
CA GLU A 4 15.42 4.53 2.57
C GLU A 4 14.39 5.61 2.94
N ARG A 5 13.67 6.13 1.94
CA ARG A 5 12.54 7.02 2.18
C ARG A 5 11.43 6.13 2.71
N SER A 6 11.36 5.97 4.03
CA SER A 6 10.19 5.41 4.70
C SER A 6 8.99 6.27 4.33
N LEU A 7 8.19 5.75 3.39
CA LEU A 7 6.97 6.38 2.92
C LEU A 7 5.98 6.34 4.08
N SER A 8 5.60 7.48 4.64
CA SER A 8 4.60 7.47 5.71
C SER A 8 3.25 7.01 5.13
N GLN A 9 2.39 6.41 5.96
CA GLN A 9 1.03 6.04 5.55
C GLN A 9 0.25 7.23 4.93
N ARG A 10 0.55 8.48 5.34
CA ARG A 10 -0.07 9.68 4.77
C ARG A 10 0.47 9.99 3.38
N ASP A 11 1.78 9.85 3.18
CA ASP A 11 2.40 10.02 1.87
C ASP A 11 1.86 8.97 0.89
N LEU A 12 1.71 7.73 1.36
CA LEU A 12 1.13 6.65 0.57
C LEU A 12 -0.33 6.94 0.18
N ALA A 13 -1.17 7.35 1.15
CA ALA A 13 -2.55 7.74 0.87
C ALA A 13 -2.63 8.85 -0.18
N THR A 14 -1.73 9.83 -0.07
CA THR A 14 -1.65 10.96 -1.01
C THR A 14 -1.30 10.48 -2.42
N LEU A 15 -0.30 9.59 -2.55
CA LEU A 15 0.08 9.03 -3.85
C LEU A 15 -1.04 8.18 -4.46
N LEU A 16 -1.75 7.40 -3.66
CA LEU A 16 -2.89 6.59 -4.11
C LEU A 16 -4.04 7.47 -4.61
N GLN A 17 -4.36 8.55 -3.87
CA GLN A 17 -5.36 9.52 -4.31
C GLN A 17 -4.96 10.23 -5.62
N LEU A 18 -3.68 10.60 -5.76
CA LEU A 18 -3.15 11.18 -7.01
C LEU A 18 -3.21 10.20 -8.19
N ALA A 19 -3.08 8.89 -7.92
CA ALA A 19 -3.25 7.83 -8.89
C ALA A 19 -4.73 7.47 -9.17
N GLY A 20 -5.69 8.12 -8.49
CA GLY A 20 -7.13 7.91 -8.69
C GLY A 20 -7.74 6.79 -7.83
N TYR A 21 -6.98 6.27 -6.84
CA TYR A 21 -7.47 5.28 -5.89
C TYR A 21 -8.02 5.95 -4.63
N ASN A 22 -9.22 5.52 -4.20
CA ASN A 22 -9.87 6.05 -3.00
C ASN A 22 -9.38 5.35 -1.73
N LEU A 23 -8.08 5.44 -1.46
CA LEU A 23 -7.41 4.88 -0.29
C LEU A 23 -6.91 6.02 0.60
N ASP A 24 -7.49 6.15 1.78
CA ASP A 24 -7.09 7.11 2.80
C ASP A 24 -6.24 6.46 3.91
N ASN A 25 -5.67 7.30 4.77
CA ASN A 25 -4.78 6.86 5.85
C ASN A 25 -5.44 5.80 6.76
N ASN A 26 -6.73 5.94 7.09
CA ASN A 26 -7.41 4.97 7.96
C ASN A 26 -7.55 3.60 7.30
N VAL A 27 -7.78 3.57 5.98
CA VAL A 27 -7.84 2.31 5.25
C VAL A 27 -6.49 1.62 5.28
N ILE A 28 -5.39 2.36 5.04
CA ILE A 28 -4.03 1.83 5.12
C ILE A 28 -3.74 1.30 6.54
N THR A 29 -4.04 2.07 7.59
CA THR A 29 -3.86 1.63 8.97
C THR A 29 -4.66 0.35 9.28
N ARG A 30 -5.89 0.24 8.78
CA ARG A 30 -6.74 -0.96 8.96
C ARG A 30 -6.20 -2.18 8.22
N ILE A 31 -5.61 -1.99 7.05
CA ILE A 31 -4.93 -3.05 6.30
C ILE A 31 -3.71 -3.53 7.10
N GLU A 32 -2.91 -2.61 7.62
CA GLU A 32 -1.71 -2.92 8.41
C GLU A 32 -2.00 -3.59 9.76
N THR A 33 -3.10 -3.20 10.40
CA THR A 33 -3.56 -3.76 11.68
C THR A 33 -4.46 -4.98 11.51
N TYR A 34 -4.56 -5.51 10.28
CA TYR A 34 -5.38 -6.67 9.92
C TYR A 34 -6.88 -6.54 10.24
N GLN A 35 -7.38 -5.32 10.34
CA GLN A 35 -8.79 -5.00 10.58
C GLN A 35 -9.61 -5.00 9.28
N ARG A 36 -8.99 -5.25 8.12
CA ARG A 36 -9.63 -5.31 6.80
C ARG A 36 -8.73 -6.03 5.78
N TYR A 37 -9.35 -6.77 4.87
CA TYR A 37 -8.68 -7.31 3.68
C TYR A 37 -8.60 -6.28 2.55
N VAL A 38 -7.49 -6.29 1.81
CA VAL A 38 -7.31 -5.52 0.58
C VAL A 38 -8.07 -6.18 -0.57
N SER A 39 -8.84 -5.40 -1.33
CA SER A 39 -9.45 -5.87 -2.58
C SER A 39 -8.44 -5.89 -3.73
N ASP A 40 -8.70 -6.66 -4.78
CA ASP A 40 -7.80 -6.76 -5.94
C ASP A 40 -7.54 -5.41 -6.63
N LEU A 41 -8.52 -4.50 -6.64
CA LEU A 41 -8.38 -3.16 -7.19
C LEU A 41 -7.44 -2.29 -6.34
N GLU A 42 -7.59 -2.34 -5.02
CA GLU A 42 -6.73 -1.62 -4.09
C GLU A 42 -5.32 -2.18 -4.10
N LEU A 43 -5.18 -3.51 -4.20
CA LEU A 43 -3.90 -4.18 -4.36
C LEU A 43 -3.20 -3.65 -5.61
N LYS A 44 -3.90 -3.61 -6.75
CA LYS A 44 -3.36 -3.07 -7.99
C LYS A 44 -2.83 -1.64 -7.81
N GLY A 45 -3.60 -0.77 -7.16
CA GLY A 45 -3.18 0.62 -6.91
C GLY A 45 -1.96 0.72 -5.99
N LEU A 46 -1.89 -0.11 -4.95
CA LEU A 46 -0.72 -0.20 -4.08
C LEU A 46 0.51 -0.64 -4.86
N CYS A 47 0.40 -1.66 -5.71
CA CYS A 47 1.53 -2.12 -6.52
C CYS A 47 1.97 -1.09 -7.56
N GLU A 48 1.02 -0.34 -8.16
CA GLU A 48 1.31 0.75 -9.10
C GLU A 48 2.06 1.91 -8.41
N VAL A 49 1.58 2.38 -7.26
CA VAL A 49 2.19 3.50 -6.52
C VAL A 49 3.57 3.14 -5.97
N LEU A 50 3.74 1.90 -5.52
CA LEU A 50 5.00 1.41 -4.96
C LEU A 50 5.95 0.88 -6.03
N ASN A 51 5.50 0.85 -7.30
CA ASN A 51 6.26 0.38 -8.45
C ASN A 51 6.80 -1.06 -8.26
N ILE A 52 6.01 -1.91 -7.61
CA ILE A 52 6.33 -3.33 -7.35
C ILE A 52 5.46 -4.21 -8.24
N SER A 53 6.01 -5.34 -8.67
CA SER A 53 5.22 -6.31 -9.46
C SER A 53 4.08 -6.89 -8.62
N ALA A 54 2.91 -7.14 -9.22
CA ALA A 54 1.76 -7.74 -8.54
C ALA A 54 2.11 -9.08 -7.86
N TYR A 55 3.04 -9.85 -8.45
CA TYR A 55 3.54 -11.09 -7.87
C TYR A 55 4.28 -10.87 -6.54
N SER A 56 5.13 -9.83 -6.43
CA SER A 56 5.77 -9.45 -5.16
C SER A 56 4.80 -8.81 -4.16
N CYS A 57 3.73 -8.21 -4.66
CA CYS A 57 2.68 -7.53 -3.88
C CYS A 57 1.73 -8.56 -3.21
N ALA A 58 1.45 -9.67 -3.90
CA ALA A 58 0.58 -10.75 -3.44
C ALA A 58 1.36 -11.95 -2.83
N GLY A 59 2.61 -12.16 -3.26
CA GLY A 59 3.37 -13.38 -3.04
C GLY A 59 4.44 -13.24 -1.97
N GLY A 60 4.02 -13.30 -0.71
CA GLY A 60 4.93 -13.33 0.43
C GLY A 60 4.24 -13.72 1.73
N SER A 61 3.39 -14.76 1.73
CA SER A 61 2.79 -15.52 2.85
C SER A 61 2.18 -14.80 4.08
N SER A 62 2.29 -13.48 4.18
CA SER A 62 1.74 -12.62 5.22
C SER A 62 2.06 -11.19 4.81
N ALA A 63 1.58 -10.76 3.63
CA ALA A 63 1.76 -9.39 3.16
C ALA A 63 0.85 -8.44 3.95
N ILE A 64 1.16 -8.28 5.24
CA ILE A 64 1.01 -6.99 5.91
C ILE A 64 1.84 -6.06 5.06
N ILE A 65 1.19 -5.18 4.32
CA ILE A 65 1.91 -4.10 3.69
C ILE A 65 2.25 -3.13 4.82
N ARG A 66 3.29 -3.47 5.57
CA ARG A 66 3.78 -2.71 6.72
C ARG A 66 4.68 -1.62 6.16
N PHE A 67 4.16 -0.40 6.10
CA PHE A 67 4.92 0.78 5.70
C PHE A 67 5.61 1.43 6.89
#